data_AF-A0A3A5AGW2-F1
#
_entry.id   AF-A0A3A5AGW2-F1
#
_cell.length_a   1.000
_cell.length_b   1.000
_cell.length_c   1.000
_cell.angle_alpha   90.00
_cell.angle_beta   90.00
_cell.angle_gamma   90.00
#
_symmetry.space_group_name_H-M   'P 1'
#
loop_
_entity.id
_entity.type
_entity.pdbx_description
1 polymer ?
#
loop_
_entity_poly.entity_id
_entity_poly.type
_entity_poly.pdbx_seq_one_letter_code
_entity_poly.pdbx_strand_id
1 'polypeptide(L)'
;MKGLPKSLSSPPLGPNEEYVDELVYESHPNSSITGELEETFHFVLATGRYKDNRIPPKGFRANEAAARLSETIYKGRADGSGAPGEDFYTAAEYAGGYDVVRRTITPNATRVEVRLYYQTTSREYVEFLRDEINGVQNLTLPPAAYIVQTHPFFSQLKAWGDTIFQLWDHNKDIDGAKPFEMKKAVWP
;
A
#
# COMPACT_ATOMS: atom_id res chain seq x y z
N MET A 1 0.27 8.44 -6.11
CA MET A 1 1.58 8.77 -5.53
C MET A 1 2.58 9.00 -6.64
N LYS A 2 3.71 9.66 -6.37
CA LYS A 2 4.83 9.81 -7.32
C LYS A 2 5.97 8.89 -6.92
N GLY A 3 6.83 8.52 -7.87
CA GLY A 3 8.03 7.72 -7.59
C GLY A 3 7.77 6.27 -7.18
N LEU A 4 6.61 5.71 -7.49
CA LEU A 4 6.28 4.34 -7.14
C LEU A 4 7.09 3.37 -8.04
N PRO A 5 7.95 2.51 -7.48
CA PRO A 5 8.81 1.65 -8.27
C PRO A 5 8.06 0.55 -9.05
N LYS A 6 6.86 0.18 -8.58
CA LYS A 6 6.03 -0.89 -9.16
C LYS A 6 4.90 -0.40 -10.07
N SER A 7 4.78 0.91 -10.30
CA SER A 7 3.74 1.51 -11.16
C SER A 7 4.37 2.28 -12.31
N LEU A 8 4.24 1.74 -13.53
CA LEU A 8 4.77 2.38 -14.75
C LEU A 8 4.11 3.72 -15.04
N SER A 9 2.87 3.93 -14.59
CA SER A 9 2.15 5.20 -14.79
C SER A 9 2.40 6.20 -13.66
N SER A 10 3.11 5.82 -12.59
CA SER A 10 3.43 6.74 -11.50
C SER A 10 4.26 7.92 -12.03
N PRO A 11 3.85 9.17 -11.78
CA PRO A 11 4.65 10.32 -12.18
C PRO A 11 6.04 10.27 -11.53
N PRO A 12 7.08 10.78 -12.22
CA PRO A 12 8.43 10.82 -11.68
C PRO A 12 8.51 11.77 -10.48
N LEU A 13 9.46 11.49 -9.58
CA LEU A 13 9.83 12.41 -8.50
C LEU A 13 10.51 13.66 -9.10
N GLY A 14 10.20 14.82 -8.54
CA GLY A 14 10.96 16.04 -8.79
C GLY A 14 12.34 16.04 -8.11
N PRO A 15 13.21 17.04 -8.39
CA PRO A 15 14.59 17.08 -7.89
C PRO A 15 14.74 17.08 -6.36
N ASN A 16 13.72 17.53 -5.63
CA ASN A 16 13.70 17.60 -4.16
C ASN A 16 12.56 16.76 -3.56
N GLU A 17 12.04 15.79 -4.32
CA GLU A 17 11.03 14.86 -3.84
C GLU A 17 11.67 13.48 -3.60
N GLU A 18 11.27 12.83 -2.52
CA GLU A 18 11.67 11.46 -2.19
C GLU A 18 10.41 10.64 -1.95
N TYR A 19 10.39 9.41 -2.46
CA TYR A 19 9.41 8.39 -2.06
C TYR A 19 10.00 7.58 -0.91
N VAL A 20 9.28 7.54 0.22
CA VAL A 20 9.68 6.78 1.40
C VAL A 20 8.59 5.77 1.73
N ASP A 21 8.84 4.51 1.40
CA ASP A 21 7.87 3.42 1.51
C ASP A 21 7.37 3.21 2.95
N GLU A 22 8.26 3.42 3.92
CA GLU A 22 7.97 3.31 5.35
C GLU A 22 6.91 4.31 5.82
N LEU A 23 6.74 5.44 5.11
CA LEU A 23 5.73 6.46 5.40
C LEU A 23 4.43 6.29 4.59
N VAL A 24 4.33 5.19 3.83
CA VAL A 24 3.08 4.75 3.23
C VAL A 24 2.48 3.70 4.16
N TYR A 25 1.42 4.09 4.87
CA TYR A 25 0.72 3.24 5.83
C TYR A 25 -0.33 2.38 5.12
N GLU A 26 0.00 1.13 4.86
CA GLU A 26 -0.82 0.22 4.06
C GLU A 26 -0.62 -1.23 4.47
N SER A 27 -1.36 -2.14 3.83
CA SER A 27 -1.17 -3.57 4.00
C SER A 27 -1.02 -4.26 2.65
N HIS A 28 0.09 -4.98 2.50
CA HIS A 28 0.38 -5.86 1.39
C HIS A 28 0.38 -7.31 1.89
N PRO A 29 -0.61 -8.13 1.48
CA PRO A 29 -0.58 -9.56 1.73
C PRO A 29 0.57 -10.24 0.98
N ASN A 30 0.85 -11.48 1.36
CA ASN A 30 1.68 -12.41 0.59
C ASN A 30 0.99 -13.78 0.51
N SER A 31 1.47 -14.63 -0.38
CA SER A 31 0.88 -15.95 -0.63
C SER A 31 1.94 -16.99 -0.94
N SER A 32 2.11 -17.95 -0.03
CA SER A 32 2.94 -19.13 -0.24
C SER A 32 2.30 -20.15 -1.18
N ILE A 33 0.98 -20.07 -1.37
CA ILE A 33 0.23 -20.97 -2.27
C ILE A 33 0.41 -20.57 -3.73
N THR A 34 0.46 -19.27 -4.04
CA THR A 34 0.69 -18.74 -5.39
C THR A 34 2.16 -18.47 -5.68
N GLY A 35 3.03 -18.53 -4.67
CA GLY A 35 4.47 -18.26 -4.80
C GLY A 35 4.85 -16.77 -4.71
N GLU A 36 3.87 -15.90 -4.45
CA GLU A 36 4.05 -14.46 -4.25
C GLU A 36 4.50 -14.19 -2.80
N LEU A 37 5.76 -14.50 -2.48
CA LEU A 37 6.31 -14.40 -1.11
C LEU A 37 6.56 -12.96 -0.63
N GLU A 38 6.72 -12.03 -1.57
CA GLU A 38 6.84 -10.60 -1.28
C GLU A 38 5.45 -9.98 -1.21
N GLU A 39 4.89 -9.44 -2.28
CA GLU A 39 3.62 -8.73 -2.23
C GLU A 39 2.63 -9.33 -3.22
N THR A 40 1.37 -9.42 -2.81
CA THR A 40 0.24 -9.75 -3.69
C THR A 40 -0.91 -8.78 -3.44
N PHE A 41 -1.76 -8.59 -4.45
CA PHE A 41 -3.04 -7.88 -4.32
C PHE A 41 -4.23 -8.84 -4.16
N HIS A 42 -3.97 -10.14 -4.07
CA HIS A 42 -5.00 -11.15 -3.83
C HIS A 42 -5.52 -11.09 -2.38
N PHE A 43 -6.83 -10.87 -2.23
CA PHE A 43 -7.49 -11.03 -0.93
C PHE A 43 -7.83 -12.49 -0.62
N VAL A 44 -8.17 -13.25 -1.65
CA VAL A 44 -8.41 -14.70 -1.56
C VAL A 44 -7.09 -15.39 -1.85
N LEU A 45 -6.71 -16.40 -1.06
CA LEU A 45 -5.41 -17.11 -1.14
C LEU A 45 -4.22 -16.40 -0.48
N ALA A 46 -4.40 -15.20 0.08
CA ALA A 46 -3.39 -14.62 0.97
C ALA A 46 -3.14 -15.56 2.15
N THR A 47 -1.88 -15.97 2.34
CA THR A 47 -1.46 -16.82 3.46
C THR A 47 -0.78 -16.04 4.57
N GLY A 48 -0.46 -14.78 4.33
CA GLY A 48 0.22 -13.92 5.28
C GLY A 48 0.26 -12.47 4.81
N ARG A 49 1.13 -11.70 5.45
CA ARG A 49 1.39 -10.28 5.16
C ARG A 49 2.87 -10.10 4.95
N TYR A 50 3.24 -9.28 3.98
CA TYR A 50 4.60 -8.79 3.82
C TYR A 50 4.77 -7.38 4.36
N LYS A 51 3.72 -6.56 4.24
CA LYS A 51 3.65 -5.24 4.85
C LYS A 51 2.29 -5.10 5.52
N ASP A 52 2.30 -4.63 6.75
CA ASP A 52 1.15 -4.11 7.48
C ASP A 52 1.71 -3.17 8.54
N ASN A 53 2.10 -1.98 8.10
CA ASN A 53 2.68 -0.92 8.92
C ASN A 53 1.62 0.13 9.28
N ARG A 54 0.34 -0.19 9.23
CA ARG A 54 -0.72 0.77 9.58
C ARG A 54 -0.59 1.15 11.05
N ILE A 55 -0.69 2.45 11.34
CA ILE A 55 -0.61 2.99 12.70
C ILE A 55 -1.63 2.27 13.60
N PRO A 56 -1.18 1.58 14.66
CA PRO A 56 -2.06 0.84 15.55
C PRO A 56 -3.10 1.76 16.21
N PRO A 57 -4.33 1.27 16.47
CA PRO A 57 -5.30 2.06 17.20
C PRO A 57 -4.82 2.33 18.63
N LYS A 58 -5.28 3.43 19.22
CA LYS A 58 -4.97 3.77 20.61
C LYS A 58 -5.33 2.63 21.56
N GLY A 59 -4.38 2.20 22.38
CA GLY A 59 -4.55 1.10 23.33
C GLY A 59 -4.39 -0.29 22.71
N PHE A 60 -3.74 -0.39 21.55
CA PHE A 60 -3.45 -1.66 20.90
C PHE A 60 -2.59 -2.56 21.81
N ARG A 61 -2.99 -3.84 21.93
CA ARG A 61 -2.31 -4.82 22.78
C ARG A 61 -1.35 -5.66 21.94
N ALA A 62 -0.14 -5.12 21.72
CA ALA A 62 0.89 -5.75 20.89
C ALA A 62 1.21 -7.19 21.30
N ASN A 63 1.32 -7.47 22.60
CA ASN A 63 1.59 -8.81 23.13
C ASN A 63 0.49 -9.86 22.82
N GLU A 64 -0.71 -9.42 22.44
CA GLU A 64 -1.83 -10.29 22.06
C GLU A 64 -2.06 -10.32 20.55
N ALA A 65 -1.27 -9.57 19.77
CA ALA A 65 -1.50 -9.38 18.33
C ALA A 65 -1.31 -10.67 17.54
N ALA A 66 -0.33 -11.49 17.89
CA ALA A 66 -0.05 -12.77 17.23
C ALA A 66 -1.24 -13.73 17.31
N ALA A 67 -1.83 -13.86 18.51
CA ALA A 67 -3.00 -14.69 18.73
C ALA A 67 -4.25 -14.19 17.96
N ARG A 68 -4.24 -12.93 17.50
CA ARG A 68 -5.30 -12.30 16.70
C ARG A 68 -4.97 -12.17 15.23
N LEU A 69 -3.79 -12.62 14.79
CA LEU A 69 -3.28 -12.42 13.44
C LEU A 69 -3.27 -10.94 13.02
N SER A 70 -2.99 -10.04 13.99
CA SER A 70 -3.04 -8.60 13.81
C SER A 70 -1.70 -7.91 14.12
N GLU A 71 -0.60 -8.67 14.11
CA GLU A 71 0.74 -8.11 14.31
C GLU A 71 1.05 -7.04 13.26
N THR A 72 1.82 -6.02 13.65
CA THR A 72 2.49 -5.14 12.69
C THR A 72 3.52 -5.98 11.94
N ILE A 73 3.54 -5.87 10.61
CA ILE A 73 4.42 -6.65 9.75
C ILE A 73 5.19 -5.71 8.82
N TYR A 74 6.48 -5.91 8.66
CA TYR A 74 7.26 -5.22 7.63
C TYR A 74 8.27 -6.17 6.99
N LYS A 75 8.33 -6.16 5.66
CA LYS A 75 9.15 -7.06 4.83
C LYS A 75 9.06 -8.53 5.26
N GLY A 76 7.83 -8.98 5.58
CA GLY A 76 7.51 -10.35 5.98
C GLY A 76 7.86 -10.70 7.43
N ARG A 77 8.19 -9.72 8.27
CA ARG A 77 8.62 -9.93 9.66
C ARG A 77 7.72 -9.20 10.64
N ALA A 78 7.43 -9.85 11.77
CA ALA A 78 6.60 -9.29 12.82
C ALA A 78 7.41 -8.36 13.73
N ASP A 79 6.72 -7.35 14.25
CA ASP A 79 7.26 -6.47 15.28
C ASP A 79 7.74 -7.26 16.51
N GLY A 80 8.93 -6.93 17.00
CA GLY A 80 9.54 -7.59 18.15
C GLY A 80 10.01 -9.03 17.90
N SER A 81 10.13 -9.48 16.63
CA SER A 81 10.62 -10.84 16.35
C SER A 81 12.13 -11.04 16.61
N GLY A 82 12.83 -9.97 16.99
CA GLY A 82 14.19 -9.98 17.54
C GLY A 82 15.30 -9.82 16.52
N ALA A 83 14.99 -9.63 15.23
CA ALA A 83 15.98 -9.24 14.24
C ALA A 83 16.18 -7.71 14.19
N PRO A 84 17.32 -7.22 13.67
CA PRO A 84 17.60 -5.79 13.60
C PRO A 84 16.55 -5.03 12.78
N GLY A 85 16.00 -3.95 13.33
CA GLY A 85 15.04 -3.08 12.64
C GLY A 85 13.58 -3.52 12.77
N GLU A 86 13.25 -4.38 13.74
CA GLU A 86 11.91 -4.94 13.95
C GLU A 86 11.16 -4.35 15.15
N ASP A 87 11.61 -3.24 15.73
CA ASP A 87 10.84 -2.48 16.72
C ASP A 87 10.16 -1.31 15.99
N PHE A 88 9.12 -1.60 15.23
CA PHE A 88 8.41 -0.63 14.38
C PHE A 88 7.66 0.41 15.20
N TYR A 89 7.10 -0.01 16.34
CA TYR A 89 6.43 0.88 17.28
C TYR A 89 6.90 0.63 18.70
N THR A 90 7.19 1.70 19.41
CA THR A 90 7.46 1.67 20.85
C THR A 90 6.19 1.35 21.65
N ALA A 91 6.36 0.91 22.89
CA ALA A 91 5.23 0.71 23.81
C ALA A 91 4.36 1.98 23.99
N ALA A 92 4.97 3.18 23.91
CA ALA A 92 4.26 4.44 24.00
C ALA A 92 3.42 4.71 22.73
N GLU A 93 3.95 4.40 21.56
CA GLU A 93 3.24 4.49 20.27
C GLU A 93 2.06 3.53 20.21
N TYR A 94 2.23 2.28 20.64
CA TYR A 94 1.11 1.34 20.76
C TYR A 94 0.03 1.80 21.75
N ALA A 95 0.44 2.32 22.91
CA ALA A 95 -0.51 2.83 23.90
C ALA A 95 -1.25 4.08 23.40
N GLY A 96 -0.55 4.96 22.67
CA GLY A 96 -1.08 6.23 22.21
C GLY A 96 -1.79 6.20 20.85
N GLY A 97 -1.50 5.19 20.02
CA GLY A 97 -2.00 5.06 18.66
C GLY A 97 -1.41 6.10 17.69
N TYR A 98 -0.09 6.25 17.69
CA TYR A 98 0.63 7.18 16.81
C TYR A 98 1.95 6.57 16.33
N ASP A 99 2.56 7.20 15.32
CA ASP A 99 3.89 6.89 14.79
C ASP A 99 4.79 8.13 14.91
N VAL A 100 5.99 7.99 15.48
CA VAL A 100 6.99 9.05 15.58
C VAL A 100 7.98 8.98 14.43
N VAL A 101 7.74 9.86 13.46
CA VAL A 101 8.64 10.03 12.32
C VAL A 101 9.68 11.11 12.62
N ARG A 102 10.97 10.78 12.42
CA ARG A 102 12.09 11.75 12.49
C ARG A 102 12.62 12.01 11.08
N ARG A 103 12.74 13.28 10.71
CA ARG A 103 13.32 13.73 9.44
C ARG A 103 14.25 14.90 9.65
N THR A 104 15.31 14.95 8.86
CA THR A 104 16.22 16.10 8.81
C THR A 104 15.57 17.19 7.99
N ILE A 105 15.49 18.39 8.57
CA ILE A 105 15.00 19.57 7.87
C ILE A 105 16.18 20.20 7.13
N THR A 106 15.99 20.56 5.86
CA THR A 106 17.01 21.25 5.06
C THR A 106 17.44 22.54 5.75
N PRO A 107 18.74 22.85 5.84
CA PRO A 107 19.22 24.11 6.40
C PRO A 107 18.52 25.32 5.75
N ASN A 108 18.19 26.32 6.57
CA ASN A 108 17.49 27.54 6.15
C ASN A 108 16.03 27.33 5.68
N ALA A 109 15.41 26.17 5.92
CA ALA A 109 13.97 26.04 5.74
C ALA A 109 13.24 27.02 6.67
N THR A 110 12.40 27.87 6.10
CA THR A 110 11.58 28.87 6.81
C THR A 110 10.14 28.41 7.03
N ARG A 111 9.86 27.15 6.70
CA ARG A 111 8.52 26.56 6.81
C ARG A 111 8.62 25.05 6.71
N VAL A 112 7.92 24.35 7.61
CA VAL A 112 7.67 22.91 7.51
C VAL A 112 6.18 22.69 7.47
N GLU A 113 5.72 21.89 6.51
CA GLU A 113 4.34 21.46 6.38
C GLU A 113 4.29 19.94 6.27
N VAL A 114 3.57 19.32 7.19
CA VAL A 114 3.35 17.86 7.21
C VAL A 114 1.87 17.62 7.02
N ARG A 115 1.53 16.74 6.07
CA ARG A 115 0.16 16.35 5.76
C ARG A 115 0.05 14.84 5.70
N LEU A 116 -0.96 14.30 6.36
CA LEU A 116 -1.36 12.89 6.24
C LEU A 116 -2.61 12.82 5.36
N TYR A 117 -2.53 12.03 4.29
CA TYR A 117 -3.64 11.80 3.39
C TYR A 117 -4.15 10.35 3.51
N TYR A 118 -5.46 10.18 3.41
CA TYR A 118 -6.11 8.89 3.20
C TYR A 118 -6.54 8.76 1.74
N GLN A 119 -6.28 7.61 1.13
CA GLN A 119 -6.69 7.29 -0.23
C GLN A 119 -7.51 5.99 -0.20
N THR A 120 -8.70 6.02 -0.79
CA THR A 120 -9.61 4.85 -0.80
C THR A 120 -9.11 3.73 -1.70
N THR A 121 -8.46 4.07 -2.82
CA THR A 121 -7.97 3.10 -3.80
C THR A 121 -6.64 3.57 -4.38
N SER A 122 -5.59 2.76 -4.22
CA SER A 122 -4.25 3.06 -4.75
C SER A 122 -4.20 2.90 -6.27
N ARG A 123 -3.21 3.54 -6.90
CA ARG A 123 -3.00 3.44 -8.36
C ARG A 123 -2.60 2.00 -8.71
N GLU A 124 -1.67 1.46 -7.94
CA GLU A 124 -1.09 0.13 -8.06
C GLU A 124 -2.16 -0.95 -8.03
N TYR A 125 -3.16 -0.80 -7.16
CA TYR A 125 -4.26 -1.75 -7.08
C TYR A 125 -5.19 -1.68 -8.30
N VAL A 126 -5.51 -0.48 -8.80
CA VAL A 126 -6.34 -0.35 -10.02
C VAL A 126 -5.60 -0.82 -11.26
N GLU A 127 -4.30 -0.56 -11.36
CA GLU A 127 -3.46 -1.09 -12.43
C GLU A 127 -3.39 -2.61 -12.38
N PHE A 128 -3.17 -3.19 -11.19
CA PHE A 128 -3.22 -4.62 -10.99
C PHE A 128 -4.55 -5.22 -11.47
N LEU A 129 -5.70 -4.67 -11.06
CA LEU A 129 -7.01 -5.17 -11.49
C LEU A 129 -7.20 -5.09 -13.01
N ARG A 130 -6.79 -3.98 -13.62
CA ARG A 130 -6.81 -3.81 -15.08
C ARG A 130 -5.98 -4.89 -15.77
N ASP A 131 -4.75 -5.08 -15.31
CA ASP A 131 -3.76 -5.98 -15.89
C ASP A 131 -4.19 -7.44 -15.78
N GLU A 132 -4.73 -7.83 -14.62
CA GLU A 132 -5.33 -9.16 -14.38
C GLU A 132 -6.53 -9.44 -15.30
N ILE A 133 -7.45 -8.48 -15.47
CA ILE A 133 -8.60 -8.61 -16.38
C ILE A 133 -8.17 -8.63 -17.84
N ASN A 134 -7.12 -7.88 -18.19
CA ASN A 134 -6.61 -7.81 -19.56
C ASN A 134 -5.66 -8.98 -19.90
N GLY A 135 -5.13 -9.68 -18.88
CA GLY A 135 -4.15 -10.75 -19.04
C GLY A 135 -2.83 -10.25 -19.60
N VAL A 136 -2.39 -9.05 -19.21
CA VAL A 136 -1.12 -8.43 -19.68
C VAL A 136 -0.34 -7.82 -18.51
N GLN A 137 0.95 -7.54 -18.73
CA GLN A 137 1.81 -6.78 -17.81
C GLN A 137 1.95 -7.42 -16.42
N ASN A 138 1.31 -6.86 -15.39
CA ASN A 138 1.53 -7.22 -13.99
C ASN A 138 0.65 -8.42 -13.56
N LEU A 139 0.96 -9.60 -14.13
CA LEU A 139 0.24 -10.83 -13.89
C LEU A 139 0.85 -11.64 -12.75
N THR A 140 -0.01 -12.15 -11.89
CA THR A 140 0.38 -12.94 -10.71
C THR A 140 0.52 -14.43 -11.00
N LEU A 141 -0.27 -14.95 -11.95
CA LEU A 141 -0.16 -16.32 -12.43
C LEU A 141 0.57 -16.38 -13.78
N PRO A 142 1.09 -17.56 -14.19
CA PRO A 142 1.60 -17.75 -15.53
C PRO A 142 0.51 -17.46 -16.58
N PRO A 143 0.84 -16.98 -17.79
CA PRO A 143 -0.14 -16.67 -18.84
C PRO A 143 -1.15 -17.79 -19.13
N ALA A 144 -0.74 -19.06 -18.96
CA ALA A 144 -1.59 -20.23 -19.16
C ALA A 144 -2.76 -20.34 -18.16
N ALA A 145 -2.69 -19.68 -17.00
CA ALA A 145 -3.74 -19.70 -15.98
C ALA A 145 -4.89 -18.71 -16.29
N TYR A 146 -4.69 -17.76 -17.19
CA TYR A 146 -5.69 -16.74 -17.55
C TYR A 146 -6.69 -17.27 -18.58
N ILE A 147 -7.44 -18.30 -18.20
CA ILE A 147 -8.56 -18.85 -18.98
C ILE A 147 -9.62 -17.77 -19.26
N VAL A 148 -9.67 -16.72 -18.42
CA VAL A 148 -10.46 -15.49 -18.62
C VAL A 148 -10.24 -14.86 -20.01
N GLN A 149 -9.07 -15.05 -20.63
CA GLN A 149 -8.75 -14.50 -21.95
C GLN A 149 -9.29 -15.33 -23.12
N THR A 150 -9.55 -16.63 -22.93
CA THR A 150 -9.91 -17.56 -24.01
C THR A 150 -11.32 -18.11 -23.88
N HIS A 151 -11.92 -18.04 -22.69
CA HIS A 151 -13.23 -18.60 -22.44
C HIS A 151 -14.35 -17.63 -22.85
N PRO A 152 -15.36 -18.07 -23.64
CA PRO A 152 -16.42 -17.19 -24.16
C PRO A 152 -17.21 -16.40 -23.12
N PHE A 153 -17.40 -16.93 -21.90
CA PHE A 153 -18.07 -16.20 -20.82
C PHE A 153 -17.27 -14.98 -20.31
N PHE A 154 -15.94 -15.03 -20.39
CA PHE A 154 -15.08 -13.98 -19.87
C PHE A 154 -14.65 -12.97 -20.95
N SER A 155 -14.79 -13.31 -22.23
CA SER A 155 -14.52 -12.37 -23.34
C SER A 155 -15.39 -11.11 -23.27
N GLN A 156 -16.64 -11.24 -22.82
CA GLN A 156 -17.55 -10.11 -22.54
C GLN A 156 -17.08 -9.24 -21.35
N LEU A 157 -16.16 -9.75 -20.52
CA LEU A 157 -15.63 -9.02 -19.36
C LEU A 157 -14.31 -8.31 -19.64
N LYS A 158 -13.67 -8.57 -20.78
CA LYS A 158 -12.32 -8.05 -21.09
C LYS A 158 -12.26 -6.51 -21.10
N ALA A 159 -13.31 -5.84 -21.58
CA ALA A 159 -13.38 -4.38 -21.58
C ALA A 159 -13.43 -3.76 -20.17
N TRP A 160 -13.73 -4.55 -19.13
CA TRP A 160 -13.83 -4.05 -17.76
C TRP A 160 -12.50 -3.63 -17.17
N GLY A 161 -11.37 -4.21 -17.59
CA GLY A 161 -10.05 -3.81 -17.11
C GLY A 161 -9.80 -2.33 -17.41
N ASP A 162 -9.91 -1.98 -18.70
CA ASP A 162 -9.76 -0.60 -19.16
C ASP A 162 -10.85 0.32 -18.61
N THR A 163 -12.10 -0.18 -18.51
CA THR A 163 -13.21 0.60 -17.96
C THR A 163 -12.97 0.99 -16.50
N ILE A 164 -12.54 0.05 -15.65
CA ILE A 164 -12.23 0.32 -14.24
C ILE A 164 -11.08 1.33 -14.11
N PHE A 165 -10.04 1.17 -14.93
CA PHE A 165 -8.93 2.12 -14.96
C PHE A 165 -9.37 3.53 -15.37
N GLN A 166 -10.16 3.66 -16.45
CA GLN A 166 -10.67 4.95 -16.91
C GLN A 166 -11.61 5.60 -15.89
N LEU A 167 -12.46 4.82 -15.24
CA LEU A 167 -13.32 5.32 -14.16
C LEU A 167 -12.48 5.88 -13.02
N TRP A 168 -11.44 5.17 -12.59
CA TRP A 168 -10.55 5.69 -11.56
C TRP A 168 -9.79 6.92 -12.05
N ASP A 169 -9.17 6.89 -13.23
CA ASP A 169 -8.31 7.98 -13.72
C ASP A 169 -9.09 9.29 -13.91
N HIS A 170 -10.34 9.21 -14.39
CA HIS A 170 -11.20 10.38 -14.57
C HIS A 170 -11.82 10.91 -13.25
N ASN A 171 -11.90 10.09 -12.20
CA ASN A 171 -12.56 10.47 -10.94
C ASN A 171 -11.58 10.63 -9.77
N LYS A 172 -10.33 10.18 -9.84
CA LYS A 172 -9.39 10.21 -8.71
C LYS A 172 -9.10 11.61 -8.13
N ASP A 173 -9.48 12.68 -8.83
CA ASP A 173 -9.26 14.07 -8.39
C ASP A 173 -10.56 14.81 -8.02
N ILE A 174 -11.74 14.20 -8.18
CA ILE A 174 -13.02 14.82 -7.81
C ILE A 174 -13.28 14.73 -6.30
N ASP A 175 -14.13 15.62 -5.77
CA ASP A 175 -14.53 15.60 -4.37
C ASP A 175 -15.22 14.28 -4.02
N GLY A 176 -14.78 13.65 -2.93
CA GLY A 176 -15.23 12.31 -2.50
C GLY A 176 -14.35 11.15 -2.97
N ALA A 177 -13.56 11.34 -4.04
CA ALA A 177 -12.61 10.34 -4.55
C ALA A 177 -11.14 10.76 -4.38
N LYS A 178 -10.86 12.07 -4.40
CA LYS A 178 -9.50 12.59 -4.18
C LYS A 178 -8.98 12.25 -2.78
N PRO A 179 -7.64 12.10 -2.62
CA PRO A 179 -7.05 11.85 -1.30
C PRO A 179 -7.55 12.86 -0.26
N PHE A 180 -8.04 12.34 0.86
CA PHE A 180 -8.60 13.13 1.95
C PHE A 180 -7.49 13.53 2.93
N GLU A 181 -7.31 14.83 3.16
CA GLU A 181 -6.36 15.32 4.17
C GLU A 181 -6.90 15.00 5.58
N MET A 182 -6.33 13.98 6.22
CA MET A 182 -6.72 13.56 7.56
C MET A 182 -6.20 14.52 8.64
N LYS A 183 -4.95 14.97 8.47
CA LYS A 183 -4.26 15.82 9.44
C LYS A 183 -3.22 16.68 8.75
N LYS A 184 -3.06 17.89 9.27
CA LYS A 184 -2.02 18.83 8.88
C LYS A 184 -1.38 19.47 10.10
N ALA A 185 -0.07 19.68 10.01
CA ALA A 185 0.69 20.48 10.95
C ALA A 185 1.64 21.40 10.19
N VAL A 186 1.82 22.62 10.71
CA VAL A 186 2.62 23.67 10.08
C VAL A 186 3.48 24.33 11.14
N TRP A 187 4.75 24.50 10.82
CA TRP A 187 5.70 25.27 11.61
C TRP A 187 6.32 26.37 10.73
N PRO A 188 6.38 27.62 11.22
CA PRO A 188 7.08 28.72 10.55
C PRO A 188 8.60 28.62 10.69
#